data_AF-A0A2K3DDR2-F1
#
_entry.id   AF-A0A2K3DDR2-F1
#
_cell.length_a   1.000
_cell.length_b   1.000
_cell.length_c   1.000
_cell.angle_alpha   90.00
_cell.angle_beta   90.00
_cell.angle_gamma   90.00
#
_symmetry.space_group_name_H-M   'P 1'
#
loop_
_entity.id
_entity.type
_entity.pdbx_description
1 polymer ?
#
loop_
_entity_poly.entity_id
_entity_poly.type
_entity_poly.pdbx_seq_one_letter_code
_entity_poly.pdbx_strand_id
1 'polypeptide(L)'
;MRASALLALVLAAGLALGQTFPPYSCTRDPQQSRFRLDMPYTVAGNRVCMTTRVVPCAKPGSPCCDKKIDLYKIELDINAQCKFAVTGVTVNGRPALAPTFDPYGPSNSNKAVMKLTGLNLTLATAEGAVVCMKLGGACPTMDTLCTVGNGFCQTALVQSGTCNCCPVQMLGFMPPPPSPQPPNPPPPPPPSPPPPPPPSPPPPSPPPPSPPPPSPPPPSPRPPSPAPPSPKPPSPQPPSPRPPSPPPPSPPPPSPPPPSPPPPSPPPPSPPPPSPPPPSPPPPSPRPPSPAPPSPKPPSPAPPSPRPPSPQPPSPKPPSPPPPSPPPPSPPPPSPPPPSPPPPSPPPPSPRPPSPAPPSPRPPSPPPPSPRPPSPAPPSPAPPSPEPPLPPSPEPPMNPLTPAIRRPPPPVPVSFPFCECNRTVGNVPFTFDPTPVVKKAASGPNKMYCLTLYTTDCIDPSNKCCAQRLSKVEWWSKDACRSSVKAVYLDGVKVDQQWAPKGTFKIPALNMAAASVPSAGREVCIELNAKSTCPTLQSFCARSAQGRCYYAMFSEDKTCCPLDTFVAVSGRR
;
A
#
# COMPACT_ATOMS: atom_id res chain seq x y z
N MET A 1 39.11 24.43 -31.92
CA MET A 1 38.11 24.72 -30.88
C MET A 1 36.72 24.49 -31.45
N ARG A 2 35.78 23.88 -30.70
CA ARG A 2 34.41 23.48 -31.09
C ARG A 2 34.23 22.06 -31.67
N ALA A 3 34.59 21.03 -30.90
CA ALA A 3 34.05 19.68 -31.08
C ALA A 3 33.94 18.85 -29.77
N SER A 4 34.25 19.42 -28.60
CA SER A 4 34.25 18.69 -27.32
C SER A 4 33.11 19.04 -26.37
N ALA A 5 32.14 19.87 -26.79
CA ALA A 5 31.02 20.30 -25.94
C ALA A 5 29.72 19.50 -26.16
N LEU A 6 29.52 18.85 -27.31
CA LEU A 6 28.28 18.09 -27.56
C LEU A 6 28.30 16.66 -27.02
N LEU A 7 29.48 16.06 -26.80
CA LEU A 7 29.58 14.70 -26.27
C LEU A 7 29.39 14.65 -24.73
N ALA A 8 29.50 15.78 -24.05
CA ALA A 8 29.20 15.90 -22.62
C ALA A 8 27.70 16.03 -22.32
N LEU A 9 26.85 16.41 -23.29
CA LEU A 9 25.41 16.56 -23.07
C LEU A 9 24.60 15.27 -23.20
N VAL A 10 25.13 14.23 -23.87
CA VAL A 10 24.42 12.96 -24.05
C VAL A 10 24.76 11.94 -22.95
N LEU A 11 25.88 12.11 -22.23
CA LEU A 11 26.22 11.28 -21.07
C LEU A 11 25.59 11.75 -19.74
N ALA A 12 24.86 12.86 -19.71
CA ALA A 12 24.16 13.34 -18.51
C ALA A 12 22.73 12.77 -18.34
N ALA A 13 22.16 12.09 -19.35
CA ALA A 13 20.77 11.61 -19.30
C ALA A 13 20.59 10.21 -18.66
N GLY A 14 21.68 9.50 -18.34
CA GLY A 14 21.64 8.15 -17.77
C GLY A 14 21.78 8.05 -16.24
N LEU A 15 22.00 9.17 -15.54
CA LEU A 15 22.40 9.19 -14.12
C LEU A 15 21.42 9.91 -13.16
N ALA A 16 20.13 10.02 -13.51
CA ALA A 16 19.17 10.79 -12.69
C ALA A 16 17.87 10.04 -12.28
N LEU A 17 17.86 8.70 -12.27
CA LEU A 17 16.65 7.93 -11.89
C LEU A 17 16.33 7.89 -10.38
N GLY A 18 17.11 8.60 -9.54
CA GLY A 18 16.85 8.78 -8.11
C GLY A 18 16.32 10.17 -7.71
N GLN A 19 16.05 11.06 -8.69
CA GLN A 19 15.77 12.48 -8.44
C GLN A 19 14.37 12.93 -8.90
N THR A 20 13.68 12.14 -9.73
CA THR A 20 12.45 12.56 -10.40
C THR A 20 11.21 12.06 -9.68
N PHE A 21 10.27 12.98 -9.41
CA PHE A 21 8.99 12.66 -8.78
C PHE A 21 7.97 12.14 -9.82
N PRO A 22 7.12 11.16 -9.48
CA PRO A 22 7.21 10.33 -8.27
C PRO A 22 8.41 9.35 -8.38
N PRO A 23 8.98 8.86 -7.26
CA PRO A 23 10.27 8.16 -7.19
C PRO A 23 10.19 6.69 -7.64
N TYR A 24 9.42 6.42 -8.69
CA TYR A 24 9.27 5.12 -9.32
C TYR A 24 9.05 5.30 -10.83
N SER A 25 9.29 4.23 -11.59
CA SER A 25 9.11 4.27 -13.04
C SER A 25 7.64 4.26 -13.39
N CYS A 26 7.15 5.31 -14.04
CA CYS A 26 5.75 5.44 -14.42
C CYS A 26 5.59 6.45 -15.58
N THR A 27 4.50 6.32 -16.33
CA THR A 27 4.12 7.22 -17.41
C THR A 27 3.67 8.56 -16.80
N ARG A 28 4.58 9.53 -16.81
CA ARG A 28 4.38 10.87 -16.23
C ARG A 28 3.66 11.85 -17.17
N ASP A 29 3.46 11.46 -18.42
CA ASP A 29 2.87 12.31 -19.46
C ASP A 29 1.39 12.62 -19.13
N PRO A 30 1.03 13.87 -18.80
CA PRO A 30 -0.35 14.22 -18.51
C PRO A 30 -1.26 13.94 -19.70
N GLN A 31 -0.79 14.09 -20.95
CA GLN A 31 -1.61 13.86 -22.16
C GLN A 31 -2.08 12.40 -22.31
N GLN A 32 -1.47 11.48 -21.55
CA GLN A 32 -1.87 10.07 -21.49
C GLN A 32 -2.82 9.75 -20.35
N SER A 33 -3.31 10.74 -19.62
CA SER A 33 -4.29 10.55 -18.55
C SER A 33 -5.56 11.33 -18.84
N ARG A 34 -6.69 10.75 -18.44
CA ARG A 34 -7.99 11.42 -18.41
C ARG A 34 -8.20 12.28 -17.18
N PHE A 35 -7.45 12.08 -16.09
CA PHE A 35 -7.59 12.86 -14.86
C PHE A 35 -6.63 14.06 -14.83
N ARG A 36 -7.13 15.19 -14.34
CA ARG A 36 -6.38 16.42 -14.04
C ARG A 36 -6.80 16.94 -12.67
N LEU A 37 -5.93 17.71 -12.04
CA LEU A 37 -6.34 18.64 -10.99
C LEU A 37 -6.41 20.05 -11.56
N ASP A 38 -7.42 20.80 -11.17
CA ASP A 38 -7.52 22.21 -11.49
C ASP A 38 -6.41 23.02 -10.85
N MET A 39 -6.00 24.05 -11.58
CA MET A 39 -5.20 25.14 -11.08
C MET A 39 -6.00 26.44 -11.21
N PRO A 40 -6.12 27.24 -10.14
CA PRO A 40 -5.45 27.08 -8.84
C PRO A 40 -6.19 26.16 -7.85
N TYR A 41 -5.49 25.66 -6.83
CA TYR A 41 -6.15 25.11 -5.64
C TYR A 41 -6.67 26.25 -4.74
N THR A 42 -7.64 25.95 -3.88
CA THR A 42 -8.23 26.93 -2.95
C THR A 42 -7.74 26.72 -1.53
N VAL A 43 -7.68 27.80 -0.75
CA VAL A 43 -7.24 27.79 0.65
C VAL A 43 -8.30 28.46 1.52
N ALA A 44 -8.73 27.80 2.58
CA ALA A 44 -9.64 28.32 3.59
C ALA A 44 -9.10 27.98 4.98
N GLY A 45 -8.48 28.95 5.66
CA GLY A 45 -7.72 28.70 6.89
C GLY A 45 -6.58 27.73 6.64
N ASN A 46 -6.56 26.59 7.35
CA ASN A 46 -5.59 25.52 7.15
C ASN A 46 -6.05 24.41 6.21
N ARG A 47 -7.19 24.59 5.53
CA ARG A 47 -7.74 23.63 4.59
C ARG A 47 -7.34 24.02 3.17
N VAL A 48 -6.70 23.11 2.46
CA VAL A 48 -6.30 23.25 1.06
C VAL A 48 -7.13 22.29 0.23
N CYS A 49 -7.84 22.78 -0.78
CA CYS A 49 -8.73 21.97 -1.61
C CYS A 49 -8.37 22.06 -3.09
N MET A 50 -8.30 20.92 -3.76
CA MET A 50 -8.05 20.79 -5.20
C MET A 50 -9.24 20.08 -5.86
N THR A 51 -9.64 20.59 -7.01
CA THR A 51 -10.76 20.04 -7.78
C THR A 51 -10.22 19.10 -8.86
N THR A 52 -10.79 17.91 -8.96
CA THR A 52 -10.46 16.95 -10.02
C THR A 52 -11.32 17.19 -11.25
N ARG A 53 -10.78 16.85 -12.42
CA ARG A 53 -11.43 17.03 -13.73
C ARG A 53 -11.06 15.88 -14.63
N VAL A 54 -11.98 15.55 -15.52
CA VAL A 54 -11.92 14.46 -16.48
C VAL A 54 -11.89 15.05 -17.88
N VAL A 55 -10.71 14.99 -18.49
CA VAL A 55 -10.48 15.48 -19.85
C VAL A 55 -10.51 14.32 -20.86
N PRO A 56 -10.84 14.59 -22.13
CA PRO A 56 -10.61 13.63 -23.21
C PRO A 56 -9.14 13.20 -23.22
N CYS A 57 -8.89 11.90 -23.46
CA CYS A 57 -7.52 11.42 -23.60
C CYS A 57 -6.93 11.89 -24.94
N ALA A 58 -5.79 12.56 -24.90
CA ALA A 58 -5.10 13.05 -26.08
C ALA A 58 -4.30 11.95 -26.82
N LYS A 59 -4.07 10.78 -26.20
CA LYS A 59 -3.44 9.60 -26.83
C LYS A 59 -4.32 8.35 -26.74
N PRO A 60 -5.34 8.23 -27.61
CA PRO A 60 -6.21 7.06 -27.66
C PRO A 60 -5.42 5.76 -27.81
N GLY A 61 -5.79 4.71 -27.06
CA GLY A 61 -5.09 3.42 -27.07
C GLY A 61 -3.95 3.27 -26.06
N SER A 62 -3.57 4.34 -25.35
CA SER A 62 -2.67 4.20 -24.19
C SER A 62 -3.37 3.44 -23.05
N PRO A 63 -2.67 2.54 -22.32
CA PRO A 63 -3.21 1.89 -21.11
C PRO A 63 -3.70 2.90 -20.06
N CYS A 64 -3.05 4.07 -20.00
CA CYS A 64 -3.39 5.17 -19.09
C CYS A 64 -4.67 5.95 -19.48
N CYS A 65 -5.28 5.56 -20.60
CA CYS A 65 -6.49 6.15 -21.17
C CYS A 65 -7.67 5.19 -21.27
N ASP A 66 -7.56 4.01 -20.65
CA ASP A 66 -8.65 3.04 -20.60
C ASP A 66 -9.89 3.66 -19.88
N LYS A 67 -11.09 3.21 -20.25
CA LYS A 67 -12.36 3.74 -19.73
C LYS A 67 -12.72 3.17 -18.34
N LYS A 68 -12.00 2.17 -17.85
CA LYS A 68 -12.25 1.48 -16.57
C LYS A 68 -11.30 1.91 -15.46
N ILE A 69 -10.39 2.84 -15.74
CA ILE A 69 -9.44 3.34 -14.74
C ILE A 69 -10.13 4.28 -13.74
N ASP A 70 -9.74 4.18 -12.48
CA ASP A 70 -10.09 5.13 -11.43
C ASP A 70 -8.85 5.93 -10.99
N LEU A 71 -9.11 7.10 -10.42
CA LEU A 71 -8.11 7.92 -9.73
C LEU A 71 -7.90 7.32 -8.34
N TYR A 72 -6.96 6.38 -8.27
CA TYR A 72 -6.68 5.58 -7.08
C TYR A 72 -6.10 6.42 -5.93
N LYS A 73 -5.11 7.27 -6.25
CA LYS A 73 -4.47 8.15 -5.26
C LYS A 73 -3.86 9.38 -5.92
N ILE A 74 -3.70 10.44 -5.12
CA ILE A 74 -2.93 11.63 -5.48
C ILE A 74 -1.65 11.61 -4.64
N GLU A 75 -0.51 11.77 -5.29
CA GLU A 75 0.79 11.89 -4.61
C GLU A 75 1.31 13.32 -4.74
N LEU A 76 1.89 13.86 -3.66
CA LEU A 76 2.53 15.18 -3.62
C LEU A 76 4.03 15.04 -3.31
N ASP A 77 4.87 15.81 -4.00
CA ASP A 77 6.28 16.00 -3.64
C ASP A 77 6.39 17.02 -2.51
N ILE A 78 6.67 16.53 -1.31
CA ILE A 78 6.68 17.33 -0.09
C ILE A 78 8.03 17.28 0.61
N ASN A 79 8.24 18.25 1.49
CA ASN A 79 9.42 18.35 2.30
C ASN A 79 9.40 17.28 3.42
N ALA A 80 10.50 16.55 3.62
CA ALA A 80 10.55 15.38 4.51
C ALA A 80 10.33 15.72 6.00
N GLN A 81 10.54 16.97 6.39
CA GLN A 81 10.30 17.48 7.75
C GLN A 81 8.81 17.77 8.00
N CYS A 82 7.98 17.76 6.95
CA CYS A 82 6.52 17.91 7.04
C CYS A 82 5.80 16.60 7.40
N LYS A 83 6.49 15.64 8.01
CA LYS A 83 5.85 14.41 8.49
C LYS A 83 4.73 14.77 9.46
N PHE A 84 3.54 14.22 9.24
CA PHE A 84 2.30 14.52 9.98
C PHE A 84 1.72 15.93 9.78
N ALA A 85 2.22 16.73 8.83
CA ALA A 85 1.65 18.04 8.55
C ALA A 85 0.23 17.97 7.96
N VAL A 86 -0.09 16.88 7.24
CA VAL A 86 -1.45 16.61 6.78
C VAL A 86 -2.17 15.77 7.84
N THR A 87 -3.12 16.38 8.52
CA THR A 87 -3.84 15.79 9.67
C THR A 87 -5.18 15.17 9.29
N GLY A 88 -5.67 15.44 8.09
CA GLY A 88 -6.92 14.87 7.58
C GLY A 88 -7.08 15.13 6.10
N VAL A 89 -7.78 14.20 5.42
CA VAL A 89 -8.09 14.26 3.99
C VAL A 89 -9.59 14.02 3.83
N THR A 90 -10.23 14.77 2.95
CA THR A 90 -11.65 14.58 2.60
C THR A 90 -11.85 14.58 1.11
N VAL A 91 -12.76 13.75 0.61
CA VAL A 91 -13.26 13.80 -0.77
C VAL A 91 -14.73 14.18 -0.74
N ASN A 92 -15.10 15.28 -1.42
CA ASN A 92 -16.46 15.83 -1.42
C ASN A 92 -17.01 16.04 0.01
N GLY A 93 -16.14 16.48 0.92
CA GLY A 93 -16.49 16.71 2.34
C GLY A 93 -16.54 15.46 3.21
N ARG A 94 -16.43 14.25 2.65
CA ARG A 94 -16.39 12.99 3.42
C ARG A 94 -14.94 12.62 3.77
N PRO A 95 -14.66 12.14 4.99
CA PRO A 95 -13.32 11.68 5.35
C PRO A 95 -12.80 10.58 4.42
N ALA A 96 -11.54 10.71 4.00
CA ALA A 96 -10.81 9.69 3.25
C ALA A 96 -9.82 8.96 4.16
N LEU A 97 -9.08 8.00 3.61
CA LEU A 97 -8.05 7.29 4.36
C LEU A 97 -6.94 8.23 4.83
N ALA A 98 -6.30 7.87 5.95
CA ALA A 98 -5.18 8.63 6.47
C ALA A 98 -4.04 8.68 5.42
N PRO A 99 -3.44 9.86 5.21
CA PRO A 99 -2.40 10.00 4.20
C PRO A 99 -1.13 9.26 4.64
N THR A 100 -0.46 8.62 3.70
CA THR A 100 0.80 7.92 3.97
C THR A 100 2.00 8.76 3.54
N PHE A 101 3.11 8.62 4.25
CA PHE A 101 4.31 9.43 4.06
C PHE A 101 5.52 8.53 3.82
N ASP A 102 6.20 8.72 2.68
CA ASP A 102 7.39 7.94 2.31
C ASP A 102 8.54 8.87 1.88
N PRO A 103 9.59 9.04 2.71
CA PRO A 103 10.82 9.72 2.30
C PRO A 103 11.44 9.09 1.05
N TYR A 104 12.01 9.90 0.16
CA TYR A 104 12.70 9.41 -1.02
C TYR A 104 13.88 10.31 -1.41
N GLY A 105 14.74 9.80 -2.30
CA GLY A 105 15.98 10.47 -2.69
C GLY A 105 17.17 10.10 -1.79
N PRO A 106 18.36 10.68 -2.04
CA PRO A 106 19.52 10.48 -1.17
C PRO A 106 19.23 10.99 0.25
N SER A 107 19.99 10.51 1.24
CA SER A 107 19.73 10.71 2.67
C SER A 107 19.64 12.17 3.14
N ASN A 108 20.07 13.13 2.32
CA ASN A 108 20.05 14.58 2.56
C ASN A 108 19.06 15.34 1.67
N SER A 109 18.27 14.65 0.83
CA SER A 109 17.42 15.30 -0.17
C SER A 109 16.23 16.05 0.41
N ASN A 110 15.88 15.80 1.67
CA ASN A 110 14.76 16.46 2.35
C ASN A 110 13.42 16.34 1.59
N LYS A 111 13.24 15.27 0.81
CA LYS A 111 12.02 14.99 0.02
C LYS A 111 11.27 13.79 0.55
N ALA A 112 9.95 13.85 0.43
CA ALA A 112 9.05 12.76 0.74
C ALA A 112 7.83 12.78 -0.18
N VAL A 113 7.25 11.62 -0.41
CA VAL A 113 5.98 11.48 -1.10
C VAL A 113 4.88 11.42 -0.05
N MET A 114 3.94 12.36 -0.12
CA MET A 114 2.67 12.24 0.59
C MET A 114 1.64 11.60 -0.34
N LYS A 115 0.97 10.54 0.11
CA LYS A 115 -0.05 9.84 -0.69
C LYS A 115 -1.42 10.04 -0.07
N LEU A 116 -2.34 10.61 -0.84
CA LEU A 116 -3.75 10.75 -0.53
C LEU A 116 -4.48 9.56 -1.16
N THR A 117 -4.83 8.56 -0.36
CA THR A 117 -5.47 7.31 -0.80
C THR A 117 -6.94 7.29 -0.40
N GLY A 118 -7.68 6.26 -0.85
CA GLY A 118 -9.10 6.13 -0.54
C GLY A 118 -9.96 7.20 -1.19
N LEU A 119 -9.57 7.64 -2.40
CA LEU A 119 -10.30 8.68 -3.12
C LEU A 119 -11.63 8.17 -3.69
N ASN A 120 -11.65 6.90 -4.14
CA ASN A 120 -12.81 6.25 -4.74
C ASN A 120 -13.44 7.06 -5.89
N LEU A 121 -12.60 7.69 -6.71
CA LEU A 121 -12.99 8.57 -7.80
C LEU A 121 -12.82 7.85 -9.14
N THR A 122 -13.91 7.54 -9.81
CA THR A 122 -13.92 6.93 -11.15
C THR A 122 -14.01 7.99 -12.23
N LEU A 123 -13.92 7.64 -13.52
CA LEU A 123 -14.21 8.60 -14.61
C LEU A 123 -15.61 9.23 -14.52
N ALA A 124 -16.58 8.57 -13.89
CA ALA A 124 -17.92 9.10 -13.72
C ALA A 124 -18.05 10.05 -12.53
N THR A 125 -17.23 9.87 -11.49
CA THR A 125 -17.35 10.59 -10.22
C THR A 125 -16.21 11.59 -9.96
N ALA A 126 -15.15 11.57 -10.78
CA ALA A 126 -14.01 12.47 -10.64
C ALA A 126 -14.24 13.85 -11.24
N GLU A 127 -15.22 14.05 -12.12
CA GLU A 127 -15.50 15.38 -12.66
C GLU A 127 -16.04 16.29 -11.55
N GLY A 128 -15.33 17.38 -11.25
CA GLY A 128 -15.71 18.34 -10.21
C GLY A 128 -15.56 17.86 -8.77
N ALA A 129 -15.01 16.67 -8.52
CA ALA A 129 -14.81 16.21 -7.16
C ALA A 129 -13.73 17.02 -6.43
N VAL A 130 -13.97 17.34 -5.16
CA VAL A 130 -13.10 18.22 -4.37
C VAL A 130 -12.34 17.38 -3.35
N VAL A 131 -11.03 17.29 -3.52
CA VAL A 131 -10.13 16.65 -2.56
C VAL A 131 -9.52 17.74 -1.69
N CYS A 132 -9.80 17.70 -0.38
CA CYS A 132 -9.23 18.64 0.57
C CYS A 132 -8.29 17.95 1.55
N MET A 133 -7.27 18.69 1.97
CA MET A 133 -6.36 18.29 3.01
C MET A 133 -6.23 19.39 4.07
N LYS A 134 -6.10 18.97 5.33
CA LYS A 134 -5.94 19.88 6.47
C LYS A 134 -4.49 19.93 6.89
N LEU A 135 -3.88 21.10 6.77
CA LEU A 135 -2.49 21.36 7.11
C LEU A 135 -2.33 21.78 8.57
N GLY A 136 -1.16 21.50 9.13
CA GLY A 136 -0.81 21.80 10.51
C GLY A 136 0.62 21.36 10.85
N GLY A 137 0.97 21.44 12.13
CA GLY A 137 2.29 21.03 12.61
C GLY A 137 3.42 21.85 12.00
N ALA A 138 4.50 21.17 11.59
CA ALA A 138 5.72 21.80 11.08
C ALA A 138 5.55 22.51 9.73
N CYS A 139 4.51 22.19 8.95
CA CYS A 139 4.27 22.75 7.62
C CYS A 139 2.81 23.18 7.47
N PRO A 140 2.42 24.35 8.02
CA PRO A 140 1.03 24.80 8.07
C PRO A 140 0.51 25.34 6.72
N THR A 141 1.37 25.51 5.72
CA THR A 141 1.03 26.09 4.41
C THR A 141 1.54 25.22 3.27
N MET A 142 0.98 25.37 2.07
CA MET A 142 1.49 24.68 0.87
C MET A 142 2.92 25.08 0.52
N ASP A 143 3.27 26.33 0.80
CA ASP A 143 4.62 26.88 0.61
C ASP A 143 5.66 26.13 1.44
N THR A 144 5.36 25.87 2.72
CA THR A 144 6.24 25.11 3.62
C THR A 144 6.15 23.60 3.41
N LEU A 145 5.01 23.11 2.91
CA LEU A 145 4.77 21.70 2.66
C LEU A 145 5.55 21.18 1.45
N CYS A 146 5.55 21.89 0.32
CA CYS A 146 6.05 21.35 -0.95
C CYS A 146 7.51 21.69 -1.24
N THR A 147 8.20 20.78 -1.91
CA THR A 147 9.65 20.92 -2.20
C THR A 147 9.98 22.05 -3.17
N VAL A 148 9.01 22.47 -4.00
CA VAL A 148 9.19 23.55 -4.99
C VAL A 148 9.08 24.94 -4.34
N GLY A 149 8.32 25.08 -3.26
CA GLY A 149 8.06 26.37 -2.59
C GLY A 149 7.13 27.30 -3.37
N ASN A 150 6.92 28.52 -2.84
CA ASN A 150 6.03 29.56 -3.37
C ASN A 150 4.58 29.09 -3.58
N GLY A 151 4.13 28.13 -2.78
CA GLY A 151 2.80 27.52 -2.90
C GLY A 151 2.63 26.60 -4.13
N PHE A 152 3.70 26.23 -4.83
CA PHE A 152 3.64 25.24 -5.89
C PHE A 152 3.99 23.84 -5.38
N CYS A 153 3.30 22.83 -5.90
CA CYS A 153 3.55 21.44 -5.55
C CYS A 153 3.54 20.55 -6.78
N GLN A 154 4.57 19.73 -6.93
CA GLN A 154 4.56 18.69 -7.95
C GLN A 154 3.64 17.57 -7.49
N THR A 155 2.69 17.18 -8.35
CA THR A 155 1.68 16.17 -8.04
C THR A 155 1.60 15.09 -9.10
N ALA A 156 1.35 13.86 -8.67
CA ALA A 156 1.15 12.72 -9.56
C ALA A 156 -0.23 12.12 -9.27
N LEU A 157 -1.07 12.04 -10.30
CA LEU A 157 -2.37 11.38 -10.20
C LEU A 157 -2.20 9.92 -10.58
N VAL A 158 -2.21 9.02 -9.60
CA VAL A 158 -1.96 7.59 -9.85
C VAL A 158 -3.26 6.88 -10.16
N GLN A 159 -3.31 6.23 -11.31
CA GLN A 159 -4.48 5.52 -11.80
C GLN A 159 -4.41 4.03 -11.45
N SER A 160 -5.55 3.41 -11.18
CA SER A 160 -5.65 1.98 -10.96
C SER A 160 -5.62 1.18 -12.28
N GLY A 161 -5.48 -0.15 -12.17
CA GLY A 161 -5.89 -1.07 -13.23
C GLY A 161 -4.96 -1.23 -14.44
N THR A 162 -3.92 -0.39 -14.63
CA THR A 162 -2.93 -0.55 -15.71
C THR A 162 -1.52 -0.09 -15.33
N CYS A 163 -0.52 -0.45 -16.17
CA CYS A 163 0.91 -0.17 -16.02
C CYS A 163 1.24 1.26 -15.55
N ASN A 164 1.69 1.43 -14.32
CA ASN A 164 2.37 2.62 -13.77
C ASN A 164 1.95 3.97 -14.41
N CYS A 165 0.67 4.34 -14.41
CA CYS A 165 0.21 5.63 -14.93
C CYS A 165 0.21 6.66 -13.80
N CYS A 166 1.00 7.72 -13.96
CA CYS A 166 1.27 8.72 -12.92
C CYS A 166 1.43 10.13 -13.52
N PRO A 167 0.51 10.60 -14.40
CA PRO A 167 0.58 11.94 -14.97
C PRO A 167 1.00 12.97 -13.92
N VAL A 168 2.14 13.62 -14.18
CA VAL A 168 2.70 14.61 -13.29
C VAL A 168 2.22 15.97 -13.75
N GLN A 169 1.73 16.77 -12.81
CA GLN A 169 1.40 18.16 -13.04
C GLN A 169 1.84 19.01 -11.85
N MET A 170 2.06 20.29 -12.12
CA MET A 170 2.25 21.28 -11.07
C MET A 170 0.89 21.75 -10.59
N LEU A 171 0.67 21.67 -9.28
CA LEU A 171 -0.36 22.41 -8.56
C LEU A 171 0.23 23.74 -8.10
N GLY A 172 -0.60 24.77 -8.03
CA GLY A 172 -0.16 26.11 -7.71
C GLY A 172 -1.32 26.95 -7.24
N PHE A 173 -0.99 27.94 -6.42
CA PHE A 173 -1.90 29.01 -6.06
C PHE A 173 -1.66 30.16 -7.02
N MET A 174 -2.64 30.48 -7.86
CA MET A 174 -2.79 31.86 -8.33
C MET A 174 -3.62 32.54 -7.24
N PRO A 175 -3.12 33.60 -6.60
CA PRO A 175 -3.99 34.40 -5.75
C PRO A 175 -5.23 34.77 -6.56
N PRO A 176 -6.45 34.68 -5.98
CA PRO A 176 -7.60 35.24 -6.64
C PRO A 176 -7.21 36.67 -7.08
N PRO A 177 -7.55 37.09 -8.31
CA PRO A 177 -7.30 38.47 -8.70
C PRO A 177 -7.81 39.34 -7.55
N PRO A 178 -7.00 40.29 -7.04
CA PRO A 178 -7.41 41.11 -5.91
C PRO A 178 -8.82 41.58 -6.21
N SER A 179 -9.75 41.35 -5.26
CA SER A 179 -11.13 41.83 -5.38
C SER A 179 -11.06 43.23 -6.00
N PRO A 180 -11.79 43.52 -7.09
CA PRO A 180 -11.67 44.80 -7.77
C PRO A 180 -11.71 45.86 -6.68
N GLN A 181 -10.59 46.57 -6.50
CA GLN A 181 -10.57 47.65 -5.53
C GLN A 181 -11.80 48.50 -5.85
N PRO A 182 -12.55 48.99 -4.84
CA PRO A 182 -13.52 50.04 -5.10
C PRO A 182 -12.80 51.03 -6.00
N PRO A 183 -13.38 51.42 -7.15
CA PRO A 183 -12.66 52.24 -8.13
C PRO A 183 -12.01 53.36 -7.35
N ASN A 184 -10.68 53.47 -7.46
CA ASN A 184 -9.97 54.59 -6.84
C ASN A 184 -10.78 55.84 -7.21
N PRO A 185 -11.08 56.72 -6.23
CA PRO A 185 -11.68 57.99 -6.59
C PRO A 185 -10.85 58.56 -7.74
N PRO A 186 -11.50 59.00 -8.84
CA PRO A 186 -10.78 59.43 -10.02
C PRO A 186 -9.68 60.40 -9.59
N PRO A 187 -8.45 60.27 -10.14
CA PRO A 187 -7.42 61.25 -9.87
C PRO A 187 -8.03 62.64 -10.06
N PRO A 188 -7.75 63.61 -9.18
CA PRO A 188 -8.23 64.96 -9.40
C PRO A 188 -7.87 65.36 -10.84
N PRO A 189 -8.81 65.96 -11.58
CA PRO A 189 -8.58 66.29 -12.97
C PRO A 189 -7.25 67.04 -13.09
N PRO A 190 -6.45 66.78 -14.14
CA PRO A 190 -5.24 67.57 -14.36
C PRO A 190 -5.63 69.04 -14.31
N PRO A 191 -4.81 69.91 -13.68
CA PRO A 191 -5.11 71.33 -13.64
C PRO A 191 -5.41 71.78 -15.06
N SER A 192 -6.59 72.41 -15.22
CA SER A 192 -7.05 72.86 -16.53
C SER A 192 -5.94 73.66 -17.20
N PRO A 193 -5.68 73.45 -18.50
CA PRO A 193 -4.69 74.26 -19.20
C PRO A 193 -5.02 75.74 -18.97
N PRO A 194 -4.00 76.58 -18.69
CA PRO A 194 -4.25 77.99 -18.46
C PRO A 194 -5.03 78.55 -19.65
N PRO A 195 -6.12 79.29 -19.41
CA PRO A 195 -6.90 79.86 -20.49
C PRO A 195 -5.98 80.70 -21.39
N PRO A 196 -6.21 80.71 -22.71
CA PRO A 196 -5.43 81.54 -23.63
C PRO A 196 -5.46 82.99 -23.13
N PRO A 197 -4.33 83.72 -23.24
CA PRO A 197 -4.25 85.08 -22.74
C PRO A 197 -5.38 85.91 -23.37
N PRO A 198 -6.18 86.63 -22.57
CA PRO A 198 -7.24 87.45 -23.10
C PRO A 198 -6.63 88.52 -24.02
N PRO A 199 -7.31 88.84 -25.15
CA PRO A 199 -6.87 89.92 -26.02
C PRO A 199 -6.75 91.21 -25.22
N SER A 200 -5.67 91.97 -25.47
CA SER A 200 -5.36 93.22 -24.78
C SER A 200 -6.58 94.13 -24.73
N PRO A 201 -7.05 94.53 -23.53
CA PRO A 201 -8.13 95.50 -23.43
C PRO A 201 -7.68 96.86 -23.96
N PRO A 202 -8.55 97.60 -24.66
CA PRO A 202 -8.30 98.97 -25.08
C PRO A 202 -8.09 99.90 -23.86
N PRO A 203 -7.38 101.03 -24.04
CA PRO A 203 -6.99 101.92 -22.95
C PRO A 203 -8.18 102.44 -22.12
N PRO A 204 -7.98 102.66 -20.81
CA PRO A 204 -9.05 102.97 -19.87
C PRO A 204 -9.67 104.34 -20.15
N SER A 205 -11.00 104.36 -20.26
CA SER A 205 -11.77 105.61 -20.17
C SER A 205 -12.03 105.95 -18.69
N PRO A 206 -11.93 107.23 -18.29
CA PRO A 206 -11.99 107.66 -16.89
C PRO A 206 -13.38 107.47 -16.25
N PRO A 207 -13.44 107.31 -14.91
CA PRO A 207 -14.61 106.78 -14.22
C PRO A 207 -15.69 107.82 -13.95
N PRO A 208 -16.97 107.47 -14.07
CA PRO A 208 -18.07 108.18 -13.43
C PRO A 208 -18.57 107.47 -12.16
N PRO A 209 -19.28 108.20 -11.28
CA PRO A 209 -19.33 107.97 -9.84
C PRO A 209 -20.32 106.89 -9.41
N SER A 210 -20.05 106.30 -8.24
CA SER A 210 -20.87 105.28 -7.57
C SER A 210 -22.33 105.72 -7.37
N PRO A 211 -23.31 104.96 -7.88
CA PRO A 211 -24.72 105.11 -7.51
C PRO A 211 -25.14 104.16 -6.36
N PRO A 212 -26.25 104.49 -5.67
CA PRO A 212 -26.65 103.96 -4.36
C PRO A 212 -27.35 102.59 -4.42
N PRO A 213 -27.54 101.89 -3.28
CA PRO A 213 -28.11 100.53 -3.26
C PRO A 213 -29.61 100.55 -3.54
N PRO A 214 -30.14 99.65 -4.40
CA PRO A 214 -31.58 99.42 -4.51
C PRO A 214 -32.04 98.09 -3.88
N SER A 215 -33.23 98.22 -3.29
CA SER A 215 -34.08 97.31 -2.51
C SER A 215 -34.70 96.13 -3.31
N PRO A 216 -35.36 95.15 -2.65
CA PRO A 216 -35.69 93.83 -3.19
C PRO A 216 -37.07 93.75 -3.87
N PRO A 217 -37.27 92.81 -4.82
CA PRO A 217 -38.62 92.33 -5.15
C PRO A 217 -38.67 90.80 -5.48
N PRO A 218 -39.81 90.20 -5.89
CA PRO A 218 -40.95 89.71 -5.08
C PRO A 218 -41.28 88.21 -5.41
N PRO A 219 -42.39 87.59 -4.91
CA PRO A 219 -42.53 86.12 -4.86
C PRO A 219 -43.42 85.46 -5.96
N SER A 220 -43.19 84.14 -6.17
CA SER A 220 -44.08 83.07 -6.74
C SER A 220 -44.40 83.13 -8.27
N PRO A 221 -44.72 82.01 -9.00
CA PRO A 221 -45.46 80.82 -8.55
C PRO A 221 -45.06 79.41 -9.08
N ARG A 222 -45.76 78.44 -8.47
CA ARG A 222 -45.97 76.99 -8.63
C ARG A 222 -45.79 76.31 -10.01
N PRO A 223 -45.24 75.08 -10.03
CA PRO A 223 -45.67 74.01 -10.95
C PRO A 223 -46.32 72.80 -10.23
N PRO A 224 -47.07 71.94 -10.95
CA PRO A 224 -48.07 71.03 -10.42
C PRO A 224 -47.54 69.68 -9.92
N SER A 225 -48.36 69.02 -9.08
CA SER A 225 -48.15 67.68 -8.52
C SER A 225 -48.07 66.57 -9.58
N PRO A 226 -47.06 65.69 -9.49
CA PRO A 226 -47.14 64.31 -9.96
C PRO A 226 -47.54 63.34 -8.85
N ALA A 227 -48.07 62.19 -9.28
CA ALA A 227 -48.80 61.13 -8.58
C ALA A 227 -48.22 60.61 -7.25
N PRO A 228 -49.08 60.04 -6.37
CA PRO A 228 -48.66 59.49 -5.08
C PRO A 228 -47.72 58.29 -5.25
N PRO A 229 -46.61 58.21 -4.47
CA PRO A 229 -45.86 56.98 -4.36
C PRO A 229 -46.68 55.92 -3.60
N SER A 230 -46.57 54.68 -4.10
CA SER A 230 -47.12 53.45 -3.53
C SER A 230 -46.92 53.33 -2.01
N PRO A 231 -47.84 52.63 -1.31
CA PRO A 231 -47.85 52.57 0.15
C PRO A 231 -46.54 52.05 0.73
N LYS A 232 -46.15 52.68 1.84
CA LYS A 232 -45.03 52.32 2.70
C LYS A 232 -45.00 50.80 2.93
N PRO A 233 -43.85 50.13 2.71
CA PRO A 233 -43.69 48.74 3.11
C PRO A 233 -44.06 48.58 4.59
N PRO A 234 -44.72 47.48 4.98
CA PRO A 234 -44.99 47.24 6.38
C PRO A 234 -43.67 47.26 7.16
N SER A 235 -43.66 47.89 8.33
CA SER A 235 -42.53 47.78 9.25
C SER A 235 -42.15 46.30 9.39
N PRO A 236 -40.85 45.96 9.30
CA PRO A 236 -40.42 44.61 9.59
C PRO A 236 -40.94 44.22 10.97
N GLN A 237 -41.59 43.05 11.04
CA GLN A 237 -41.94 42.43 12.32
C GLN A 237 -40.72 42.48 13.24
N PRO A 238 -40.91 42.77 14.55
CA PRO A 238 -39.84 42.58 15.50
C PRO A 238 -39.33 41.15 15.37
N PRO A 239 -38.00 40.94 15.38
CA PRO A 239 -37.44 39.60 15.29
C PRO A 239 -38.09 38.73 16.36
N SER A 240 -38.51 37.53 15.95
CA SER A 240 -39.05 36.51 16.82
C SER A 240 -38.22 36.42 18.10
N PRO A 241 -38.84 36.28 19.28
CA PRO A 241 -38.10 36.13 20.51
C PRO A 241 -37.08 35.02 20.34
N ARG A 242 -35.85 35.33 20.76
CA ARG A 242 -34.70 34.42 20.77
C ARG A 242 -35.18 33.04 21.23
N PRO A 243 -34.84 31.94 20.53
CA PRO A 243 -35.14 30.61 21.03
C PRO A 243 -34.66 30.53 22.48
N PRO A 244 -35.46 30.00 23.42
CA PRO A 244 -34.98 29.79 24.77
C PRO A 244 -33.69 28.98 24.68
N SER A 245 -32.67 29.43 25.42
CA SER A 245 -31.41 28.70 25.53
C SER A 245 -31.74 27.22 25.80
N PRO A 246 -31.11 26.27 25.09
CA PRO A 246 -31.30 24.87 25.40
C PRO A 246 -31.04 24.67 26.90
N PRO A 247 -31.87 23.88 27.59
CA PRO A 247 -31.63 23.58 28.99
C PRO A 247 -30.19 23.05 29.12
N PRO A 248 -29.48 23.39 30.22
CA PRO A 248 -28.14 22.86 30.44
C PRO A 248 -28.20 21.33 30.30
N PRO A 249 -27.20 20.72 29.63
CA PRO A 249 -27.15 19.27 29.54
C PRO A 249 -27.27 18.70 30.95
N SER A 250 -28.10 17.67 31.10
CA SER A 250 -28.21 16.94 32.36
C SER A 250 -26.80 16.59 32.85
N PRO A 251 -26.51 16.75 34.15
CA PRO A 251 -25.21 16.37 34.67
C PRO A 251 -24.92 14.93 34.23
N PRO A 252 -23.66 14.63 33.84
CA PRO A 252 -23.30 13.28 33.46
C PRO A 252 -23.72 12.33 34.58
N PRO A 253 -24.26 11.14 34.25
CA PRO A 253 -24.53 10.14 35.27
C PRO A 253 -23.26 9.95 36.12
N PRO A 254 -23.39 9.80 37.45
CA PRO A 254 -22.23 9.58 38.30
C PRO A 254 -21.43 8.43 37.72
N SER A 255 -20.11 8.63 37.64
CA SER A 255 -19.18 7.60 37.16
C SER A 255 -19.53 6.27 37.85
N PRO A 256 -19.63 5.16 37.10
CA PRO A 256 -19.82 3.86 37.73
C PRO A 256 -18.73 3.69 38.80
N PRO A 257 -19.05 3.10 39.97
CA PRO A 257 -18.05 2.84 40.98
C PRO A 257 -16.89 2.08 40.34
N PRO A 258 -15.64 2.36 40.74
CA PRO A 258 -14.49 1.65 40.20
C PRO A 258 -14.75 0.15 40.34
N PRO A 259 -14.49 -0.65 39.28
CA PRO A 259 -14.61 -2.10 39.39
C PRO A 259 -13.79 -2.56 40.60
N SER A 260 -14.40 -3.43 41.40
CA SER A 260 -13.72 -4.01 42.55
C SER A 260 -12.35 -4.54 42.13
N PRO A 261 -11.30 -4.33 42.95
CA PRO A 261 -9.98 -4.82 42.59
C PRO A 261 -10.06 -6.30 42.24
N PRO A 262 -9.37 -6.75 41.17
CA PRO A 262 -9.36 -8.15 40.82
C PRO A 262 -8.91 -8.95 42.04
N PRO A 263 -9.49 -10.14 42.29
CA PRO A 263 -9.04 -10.99 43.37
C PRO A 263 -7.53 -11.23 43.22
N PRO A 264 -6.79 -11.37 44.34
CA PRO A 264 -5.37 -11.64 44.29
C PRO A 264 -5.11 -12.82 43.37
N SER A 265 -4.14 -12.69 42.46
CA SER A 265 -3.69 -13.79 41.62
C SER A 265 -3.44 -15.01 42.49
N PRO A 266 -3.96 -16.20 42.12
CA PRO A 266 -3.66 -17.41 42.88
C PRO A 266 -2.14 -17.60 42.95
N PRO A 267 -1.62 -18.10 44.09
CA PRO A 267 -0.19 -18.34 44.23
C PRO A 267 0.28 -19.26 43.09
N PRO A 268 1.49 -19.04 42.55
CA PRO A 268 2.01 -19.89 41.50
C PRO A 268 2.00 -21.36 41.96
N PRO A 269 1.56 -22.30 41.11
CA PRO A 269 1.59 -23.71 41.45
C PRO A 269 3.03 -24.12 41.76
N SER A 270 3.19 -24.90 42.83
CA SER A 270 4.49 -25.42 43.24
C SER A 270 5.19 -26.10 42.07
N PRO A 271 6.51 -25.93 41.91
CA PRO A 271 7.25 -26.57 40.82
C PRO A 271 7.04 -28.10 40.88
N PRO A 272 6.85 -28.76 39.73
CA PRO A 272 6.68 -30.20 39.69
C PRO A 272 7.95 -30.88 40.26
N PRO A 273 7.80 -32.01 40.97
CA PRO A 273 8.93 -32.76 41.49
C PRO A 273 9.88 -33.17 40.35
N PRO A 274 11.19 -33.30 40.63
CA PRO A 274 12.16 -33.72 39.62
C PRO A 274 11.75 -35.07 39.03
N SER A 275 11.79 -35.18 37.70
CA SER A 275 11.53 -36.44 37.01
C SER A 275 12.49 -37.53 37.50
N PRO A 276 12.01 -38.76 37.75
CA PRO A 276 12.86 -39.87 38.18
C PRO A 276 13.92 -40.17 37.11
N PRO A 277 15.12 -40.64 37.52
CA PRO A 277 16.17 -41.01 36.58
C PRO A 277 15.71 -42.14 35.66
N PRO A 278 16.16 -42.16 34.39
CA PRO A 278 15.78 -43.20 33.45
C PRO A 278 16.27 -44.57 33.92
N PRO A 279 15.45 -45.64 33.76
CA PRO A 279 15.84 -46.98 34.14
C PRO A 279 16.98 -47.50 33.25
N SER A 280 17.89 -48.26 33.86
CA SER A 280 19.03 -48.88 33.19
C SER A 280 18.59 -49.82 32.06
N PRO A 281 19.35 -49.90 30.95
CA PRO A 281 19.00 -50.77 29.83
C PRO A 281 19.08 -52.25 30.24
N PRO A 282 18.16 -53.10 29.74
CA PRO A 282 18.14 -54.52 30.07
C PRO A 282 19.29 -55.28 29.37
N PRO A 283 19.76 -56.41 29.95
CA PRO A 283 20.79 -57.23 29.36
C PRO A 283 20.29 -57.97 28.10
N PRO A 284 21.19 -58.35 27.17
CA PRO A 284 20.79 -58.99 25.92
C PRO A 284 20.34 -60.44 26.14
N SER A 285 19.22 -60.80 25.52
CA SER A 285 18.58 -62.12 25.63
C SER A 285 19.35 -63.22 24.89
N PRO A 286 19.42 -64.45 25.43
CA PRO A 286 20.01 -65.59 24.74
C PRO A 286 19.08 -66.23 23.70
N ARG A 287 19.70 -66.97 22.78
CA ARG A 287 19.20 -67.57 21.53
C ARG A 287 18.04 -68.57 21.76
N PRO A 288 17.06 -68.69 20.83
CA PRO A 288 15.94 -69.61 21.00
C PRO A 288 16.23 -71.01 20.45
N PRO A 289 15.66 -72.08 21.03
CA PRO A 289 15.33 -73.30 20.33
C PRO A 289 13.84 -73.32 19.91
N SER A 290 13.58 -74.06 18.83
CA SER A 290 12.29 -74.26 18.14
C SER A 290 11.61 -75.57 18.64
N PRO A 291 10.45 -76.03 18.12
CA PRO A 291 9.12 -75.81 18.71
C PRO A 291 8.26 -77.09 18.97
N ALA A 292 7.01 -76.87 19.41
CA ALA A 292 5.78 -77.70 19.30
C ALA A 292 5.36 -78.61 20.50
N PRO A 293 4.14 -79.21 20.53
CA PRO A 293 2.76 -78.67 20.59
C PRO A 293 1.95 -79.38 21.75
N PRO A 294 0.61 -79.61 21.68
CA PRO A 294 -0.57 -78.74 21.70
C PRO A 294 -1.38 -78.82 23.04
N SER A 295 -2.44 -78.02 23.15
CA SER A 295 -3.39 -77.92 24.28
C SER A 295 -3.98 -79.26 24.78
N PRO A 296 -4.42 -79.31 26.07
CA PRO A 296 -5.87 -79.41 26.31
C PRO A 296 -6.39 -78.64 27.56
N LYS A 297 -7.69 -78.28 27.51
CA LYS A 297 -8.63 -77.85 28.57
C LYS A 297 -8.87 -79.01 29.56
N PRO A 298 -9.14 -78.90 30.90
CA PRO A 298 -10.24 -78.16 31.59
C PRO A 298 -9.88 -77.77 33.07
N PRO A 299 -10.77 -77.81 34.10
CA PRO A 299 -11.94 -76.97 34.46
C PRO A 299 -11.76 -76.17 35.80
N SER A 300 -12.75 -75.31 36.11
CA SER A 300 -13.04 -74.70 37.44
C SER A 300 -13.48 -75.77 38.48
N PRO A 301 -13.77 -75.51 39.79
CA PRO A 301 -13.74 -74.26 40.61
C PRO A 301 -13.21 -74.44 42.07
N ALA A 302 -13.08 -73.36 42.86
CA ALA A 302 -13.55 -73.26 44.29
C ALA A 302 -13.12 -71.94 45.02
N PRO A 303 -13.96 -71.40 45.93
CA PRO A 303 -13.75 -70.18 46.76
C PRO A 303 -13.11 -70.52 48.14
N PRO A 304 -12.96 -69.65 49.20
CA PRO A 304 -13.38 -68.24 49.40
C PRO A 304 -12.33 -67.24 50.03
N SER A 305 -12.66 -65.93 49.93
CA SER A 305 -12.47 -64.72 50.81
C SER A 305 -11.44 -64.71 51.98
N PRO A 306 -10.76 -63.58 52.33
CA PRO A 306 -11.40 -62.31 52.73
C PRO A 306 -10.67 -60.97 52.38
N ARG A 307 -11.39 -59.88 52.68
CA ARG A 307 -11.24 -58.45 52.34
C ARG A 307 -10.05 -57.74 53.06
N PRO A 308 -9.54 -56.61 52.50
CA PRO A 308 -9.45 -55.39 53.30
C PRO A 308 -10.09 -54.15 52.61
N PRO A 309 -10.47 -53.11 53.39
CA PRO A 309 -11.29 -51.99 52.93
C PRO A 309 -10.44 -50.86 52.33
N SER A 310 -10.75 -50.42 51.12
CA SER A 310 -10.32 -49.11 50.63
C SER A 310 -11.40 -48.07 50.91
N PRO A 311 -11.11 -46.98 51.65
CA PRO A 311 -11.99 -45.83 51.74
C PRO A 311 -12.00 -45.08 50.41
N GLN A 312 -13.20 -44.86 49.89
CA GLN A 312 -13.47 -44.05 48.70
C GLN A 312 -13.36 -42.56 49.10
N PRO A 313 -12.62 -41.71 48.36
CA PRO A 313 -12.66 -40.27 48.58
C PRO A 313 -14.07 -39.73 48.31
N PRO A 314 -14.56 -38.74 49.08
CA PRO A 314 -15.89 -38.19 48.88
C PRO A 314 -15.98 -37.47 47.53
N SER A 315 -17.01 -37.79 46.75
CA SER A 315 -17.38 -37.04 45.56
C SER A 315 -17.70 -35.58 45.93
N PRO A 316 -17.11 -34.58 45.25
CA PRO A 316 -17.51 -33.20 45.45
C PRO A 316 -18.98 -33.00 45.03
N LYS A 317 -19.70 -32.25 45.87
CA LYS A 317 -21.12 -31.90 45.70
C LYS A 317 -21.35 -31.27 44.31
N PRO A 318 -22.37 -31.70 43.54
CA PRO A 318 -22.72 -31.06 42.28
C PRO A 318 -23.04 -29.57 42.50
N PRO A 319 -22.54 -28.66 41.63
CA PRO A 319 -22.98 -27.28 41.65
C PRO A 319 -24.47 -27.19 41.27
N SER A 320 -25.17 -26.26 41.91
CA SER A 320 -26.59 -25.98 41.69
C SER A 320 -26.91 -25.78 40.19
N PRO A 321 -28.10 -26.22 39.71
CA PRO A 321 -28.47 -26.07 38.32
C PRO A 321 -28.60 -24.58 37.94
N PRO A 322 -28.18 -24.19 36.73
CA PRO A 322 -28.35 -22.83 36.22
C PRO A 322 -29.85 -22.50 36.06
N PRO A 323 -30.23 -21.21 36.13
CA PRO A 323 -31.61 -20.78 35.91
C PRO A 323 -32.10 -21.17 34.50
N PRO A 324 -33.41 -21.46 34.34
CA PRO A 324 -33.96 -21.88 33.06
C PRO A 324 -33.80 -20.78 31.99
N SER A 325 -33.35 -21.21 30.80
CA SER A 325 -33.18 -20.37 29.63
C SER A 325 -34.50 -19.69 29.23
N PRO A 326 -34.46 -18.42 28.76
CA PRO A 326 -35.64 -17.77 28.21
C PRO A 326 -36.18 -18.55 27.01
N PRO A 327 -37.51 -18.53 26.77
CA PRO A 327 -38.13 -19.22 25.64
C PRO A 327 -37.56 -18.69 24.31
N PRO A 328 -37.38 -19.56 23.31
CA PRO A 328 -36.84 -19.14 22.02
C PRO A 328 -37.78 -18.13 21.35
N PRO A 329 -37.24 -17.13 20.63
CA PRO A 329 -38.05 -16.22 19.84
C PRO A 329 -38.82 -16.99 18.76
N SER A 330 -40.05 -16.56 18.48
CA SER A 330 -40.92 -17.16 17.47
C SER A 330 -40.19 -17.28 16.12
N PRO A 331 -40.40 -18.39 15.38
CA PRO A 331 -39.73 -18.60 14.10
C PRO A 331 -40.09 -17.48 13.12
N PRO A 332 -39.12 -17.01 12.31
CA PRO A 332 -39.39 -16.01 11.28
C PRO A 332 -40.42 -16.55 10.29
N PRO A 333 -41.23 -15.67 9.66
CA PRO A 333 -42.17 -16.09 8.63
C PRO A 333 -41.42 -16.83 7.51
N PRO A 334 -42.05 -17.86 6.89
CA PRO A 334 -41.42 -18.62 5.82
C PRO A 334 -41.00 -17.70 4.68
N SER A 335 -39.77 -17.87 4.21
CA SER A 335 -39.22 -17.17 3.06
C SER A 335 -40.16 -17.31 1.85
N PRO A 336 -40.34 -16.24 1.03
CA PRO A 336 -41.10 -16.35 -0.20
C PRO A 336 -40.51 -17.46 -1.08
N PRO A 337 -41.36 -18.23 -1.81
CA PRO A 337 -40.87 -19.28 -2.68
C PRO A 337 -39.89 -18.70 -3.71
N PRO A 338 -38.82 -19.45 -4.06
CA PRO A 338 -37.86 -18.99 -5.04
C PRO A 338 -38.58 -18.70 -6.37
N PRO A 339 -38.18 -17.65 -7.11
CA PRO A 339 -38.71 -17.41 -8.44
C PRO A 339 -38.47 -18.64 -9.32
N SER A 340 -39.49 -18.99 -10.11
CA SER A 340 -39.44 -20.14 -11.02
C SER A 340 -38.16 -20.11 -11.86
N PRO A 341 -37.50 -21.27 -12.05
CA PRO A 341 -36.30 -21.34 -12.86
C PRO A 341 -36.59 -20.80 -14.28
N PRO A 342 -35.66 -20.06 -14.89
CA PRO A 342 -35.82 -19.62 -16.27
C PRO A 342 -36.04 -20.85 -17.18
N PRO A 343 -36.82 -20.70 -18.27
CA PRO A 343 -37.03 -21.79 -19.22
C PRO A 343 -35.67 -22.30 -19.72
N PRO A 344 -35.51 -23.63 -19.91
CA PRO A 344 -34.26 -24.21 -20.38
C PRO A 344 -33.85 -23.56 -21.71
N SER A 345 -32.59 -23.15 -21.79
CA SER A 345 -31.97 -22.66 -23.02
C SER A 345 -32.22 -23.65 -24.17
N PRO A 346 -32.49 -23.17 -25.40
CA PRO A 346 -32.64 -24.05 -26.54
C PRO A 346 -31.40 -24.93 -26.72
N PRO A 347 -31.57 -26.19 -27.14
CA PRO A 347 -30.44 -27.10 -27.32
C PRO A 347 -29.44 -26.50 -28.31
N PRO A 348 -28.12 -26.67 -28.08
CA PRO A 348 -27.12 -26.23 -29.03
C PRO A 348 -27.35 -26.90 -30.39
N PRO A 349 -27.10 -26.21 -31.52
CA PRO A 349 -27.19 -26.83 -32.84
C PRO A 349 -26.26 -28.04 -32.89
N SER A 350 -26.77 -29.12 -33.50
CA SER A 350 -26.12 -30.43 -33.57
C SER A 350 -24.63 -30.32 -33.93
N PRO A 351 -23.74 -31.08 -33.26
CA PRO A 351 -22.33 -31.10 -33.60
C PRO A 351 -22.16 -31.54 -35.05
N ARG A 352 -21.31 -30.81 -35.76
CA ARG A 352 -20.91 -31.08 -37.15
C ARG A 352 -20.42 -32.53 -37.28
N PRO A 353 -20.70 -33.24 -38.40
CA PRO A 353 -20.31 -34.64 -38.55
C PRO A 353 -18.82 -34.86 -38.28
N PRO A 354 -18.43 -35.99 -37.67
CA PRO A 354 -17.01 -36.32 -37.49
C PRO A 354 -16.35 -36.48 -38.85
N SER A 355 -15.20 -35.85 -39.03
CA SER A 355 -14.30 -36.15 -40.15
C SER A 355 -13.94 -37.65 -40.14
N PRO A 356 -13.87 -38.29 -41.32
CA PRO A 356 -13.60 -39.73 -41.41
C PRO A 356 -12.26 -40.11 -40.80
N ALA A 357 -12.25 -41.28 -40.16
CA ALA A 357 -11.12 -41.86 -39.44
C ALA A 357 -9.92 -42.14 -40.37
N PRO A 358 -8.68 -41.91 -39.90
CA PRO A 358 -7.49 -42.38 -40.59
C PRO A 358 -7.38 -43.92 -40.50
N PRO A 359 -6.80 -44.59 -41.52
CA PRO A 359 -6.72 -46.04 -41.56
C PRO A 359 -5.73 -46.60 -40.52
N SER A 360 -6.16 -47.72 -39.93
CA SER A 360 -5.50 -48.85 -39.24
C SER A 360 -3.99 -48.86 -38.88
N PRO A 361 -3.63 -49.60 -37.80
CA PRO A 361 -2.45 -49.34 -36.99
C PRO A 361 -1.15 -49.85 -37.61
N ARG A 362 -0.09 -49.08 -37.37
CA ARG A 362 1.30 -49.39 -37.70
C ARG A 362 1.79 -50.57 -36.83
N PRO A 363 2.68 -51.45 -37.33
CA PRO A 363 3.14 -52.64 -36.61
C PRO A 363 3.84 -52.31 -35.27
N PRO A 364 3.89 -53.27 -34.33
CA PRO A 364 4.61 -53.08 -33.06
C PRO A 364 6.10 -52.85 -33.31
N SER A 365 6.67 -51.84 -32.66
CA SER A 365 8.11 -51.60 -32.63
C SER A 365 8.85 -52.73 -31.92
N PRO A 366 10.03 -53.15 -32.40
CA PRO A 366 10.84 -54.18 -31.74
C PRO A 366 11.36 -53.71 -30.37
N PRO A 367 11.67 -54.64 -29.44
CA PRO A 367 12.20 -54.31 -28.13
C PRO A 367 13.60 -53.66 -28.23
N PRO A 368 13.98 -52.81 -27.25
CA PRO A 368 15.29 -52.16 -27.24
C PRO A 368 16.42 -53.18 -27.05
N PRO A 369 17.61 -52.95 -27.64
CA PRO A 369 18.78 -53.80 -27.39
C PRO A 369 19.34 -53.59 -25.97
N SER A 370 19.90 -54.67 -25.43
CA SER A 370 20.55 -54.81 -24.12
C SER A 370 21.59 -53.71 -23.79
N PRO A 371 21.87 -53.47 -22.49
CA PRO A 371 22.81 -52.44 -22.06
C PRO A 371 24.24 -52.71 -22.53
N ARG A 372 24.91 -51.64 -22.94
CA ARG A 372 26.31 -51.61 -23.39
C ARG A 372 27.26 -51.92 -22.23
N PRO A 373 28.40 -52.61 -22.45
CA PRO A 373 29.39 -52.86 -21.40
C PRO A 373 30.08 -51.56 -20.93
N PRO A 374 30.63 -51.52 -19.70
CA PRO A 374 31.38 -50.36 -19.21
C PRO A 374 32.71 -50.21 -19.96
N SER A 375 33.04 -48.97 -20.34
CA SER A 375 34.34 -48.61 -20.91
C SER A 375 35.29 -48.09 -19.82
N PRO A 376 36.61 -48.31 -19.95
CA PRO A 376 37.57 -48.24 -18.85
C PRO A 376 37.97 -46.81 -18.45
N ALA A 377 38.53 -46.70 -17.24
CA ALA A 377 38.93 -45.45 -16.60
C ALA A 377 40.06 -44.70 -17.34
N PRO A 378 40.05 -43.36 -17.35
CA PRO A 378 41.16 -42.56 -17.89
C PRO A 378 42.37 -42.52 -16.92
N PRO A 379 43.61 -42.42 -17.43
CA PRO A 379 44.81 -42.36 -16.61
C PRO A 379 45.04 -40.97 -16.00
N SER A 380 45.74 -40.93 -14.86
CA SER A 380 46.14 -39.72 -14.11
C SER A 380 46.95 -38.71 -14.94
N PRO A 381 46.71 -37.41 -14.80
CA PRO A 381 47.63 -36.38 -15.29
C PRO A 381 48.88 -36.25 -14.40
N ALA A 382 50.02 -36.04 -15.06
CA ALA A 382 51.34 -35.76 -14.51
C ALA A 382 51.45 -34.32 -13.93
N PRO A 383 52.47 -34.00 -13.11
CA PRO A 383 52.58 -32.70 -12.43
C PRO A 383 53.01 -31.54 -13.35
N PRO A 384 52.80 -30.27 -12.94
CA PRO A 384 52.98 -29.12 -13.82
C PRO A 384 54.45 -28.70 -13.94
N SER A 385 54.83 -28.21 -15.11
CA SER A 385 56.08 -27.46 -15.36
C SER A 385 55.72 -26.07 -15.93
N PRO A 386 56.50 -25.01 -15.67
CA PRO A 386 56.05 -23.62 -15.81
C PRO A 386 56.05 -23.10 -17.26
N GLU A 387 55.05 -22.27 -17.56
CA GLU A 387 54.85 -21.64 -18.88
C GLU A 387 55.64 -20.31 -19.02
N PRO A 388 56.22 -19.99 -20.20
CA PRO A 388 56.94 -18.73 -20.47
C PRO A 388 56.00 -17.56 -20.81
N PRO A 389 56.48 -16.29 -20.75
CA PRO A 389 55.65 -15.11 -20.95
C PRO A 389 55.24 -14.89 -22.42
N LEU A 390 53.97 -14.54 -22.63
CA LEU A 390 53.33 -14.21 -23.91
C LEU A 390 53.76 -12.82 -24.45
N PRO A 391 53.98 -12.67 -25.77
CA PRO A 391 54.14 -11.38 -26.44
C PRO A 391 52.77 -10.70 -26.75
N PRO A 392 52.75 -9.36 -26.96
CA PRO A 392 51.52 -8.61 -27.23
C PRO A 392 50.99 -8.84 -28.66
N SER A 393 49.68 -9.05 -28.77
CA SER A 393 48.98 -9.31 -30.04
C SER A 393 48.44 -8.01 -30.68
N PRO A 394 48.52 -7.83 -32.01
CA PRO A 394 48.12 -6.62 -32.73
C PRO A 394 46.61 -6.50 -33.00
N GLU A 395 46.14 -5.25 -33.15
CA GLU A 395 44.74 -4.89 -33.48
C GLU A 395 44.29 -5.39 -34.88
N PRO A 396 43.01 -5.81 -35.04
CA PRO A 396 42.49 -6.26 -36.32
C PRO A 396 41.91 -5.12 -37.19
N PRO A 397 41.92 -5.27 -38.53
CA PRO A 397 41.50 -4.25 -39.48
C PRO A 397 39.96 -4.22 -39.69
N MET A 398 39.44 -3.04 -40.01
CA MET A 398 38.05 -2.83 -40.44
C MET A 398 37.81 -3.38 -41.84
N ASN A 399 36.69 -4.11 -42.02
CA ASN A 399 36.11 -4.40 -43.34
C ASN A 399 34.56 -4.29 -43.30
N PRO A 400 33.89 -4.06 -44.44
CA PRO A 400 32.65 -3.28 -44.52
C PRO A 400 31.34 -4.06 -44.32
N LEU A 401 30.37 -3.29 -43.80
CA LEU A 401 28.91 -3.42 -43.77
C LEU A 401 28.29 -4.73 -44.32
N THR A 402 27.98 -5.63 -43.39
CA THR A 402 26.98 -6.70 -43.55
C THR A 402 25.61 -6.25 -43.02
N PRO A 403 24.47 -6.75 -43.56
CA PRO A 403 23.13 -6.35 -43.11
C PRO A 403 22.87 -6.80 -41.67
N ALA A 404 22.32 -5.88 -40.86
CA ALA A 404 22.11 -6.07 -39.44
C ALA A 404 21.16 -7.25 -39.12
N ILE A 405 21.72 -8.37 -38.64
CA ILE A 405 20.97 -9.34 -37.86
C ILE A 405 20.56 -8.63 -36.56
N ARG A 406 19.25 -8.41 -36.37
CA ARG A 406 18.72 -7.88 -35.10
C ARG A 406 19.10 -8.85 -33.97
N ARG A 407 20.10 -8.48 -33.18
CA ARG A 407 20.31 -9.13 -31.88
C ARG A 407 19.03 -8.94 -31.05
N PRO A 408 18.53 -9.99 -30.38
CA PRO A 408 17.50 -9.84 -29.37
C PRO A 408 17.93 -8.76 -28.37
N PRO A 409 17.02 -7.91 -27.89
CA PRO A 409 17.34 -6.97 -26.83
C PRO A 409 17.96 -7.74 -25.65
N PRO A 410 18.98 -7.18 -24.96
CA PRO A 410 19.58 -7.83 -23.80
C PRO A 410 18.45 -8.17 -22.80
N PRO A 411 18.45 -9.37 -22.20
CA PRO A 411 17.40 -9.75 -21.25
C PRO A 411 17.35 -8.71 -20.15
N VAL A 412 16.17 -8.12 -19.96
CA VAL A 412 15.93 -7.15 -18.89
C VAL A 412 16.41 -7.75 -17.56
N PRO A 413 17.14 -6.99 -16.72
CA PRO A 413 17.57 -7.51 -15.43
C PRO A 413 16.33 -7.82 -14.60
N VAL A 414 16.02 -9.11 -14.42
CA VAL A 414 14.92 -9.54 -13.57
C VAL A 414 15.14 -8.98 -12.16
N SER A 415 14.25 -8.08 -11.74
CA SER A 415 14.20 -7.60 -10.36
C SER A 415 13.66 -8.73 -9.47
N PHE A 416 14.00 -8.72 -8.18
CA PHE A 416 13.47 -9.68 -7.22
C PHE A 416 11.91 -9.69 -7.24
N PRO A 417 11.23 -10.85 -7.12
CA PRO A 417 11.79 -12.21 -7.09
C PRO A 417 12.44 -12.58 -8.44
N PHE A 418 13.58 -13.28 -8.42
CA PHE A 418 14.41 -13.53 -9.61
C PHE A 418 13.87 -14.65 -10.53
N CYS A 419 12.56 -14.63 -10.75
CA CYS A 419 11.80 -15.51 -11.64
C CYS A 419 10.67 -14.73 -12.32
N GLU A 420 10.14 -15.29 -13.41
CA GLU A 420 8.96 -14.78 -14.09
C GLU A 420 7.71 -15.33 -13.41
N CYS A 421 6.89 -14.42 -12.89
CA CYS A 421 5.64 -14.71 -12.21
C CYS A 421 4.88 -13.39 -12.00
N ASN A 422 3.58 -13.48 -11.76
CA ASN A 422 2.73 -12.32 -11.52
C ASN A 422 2.99 -11.75 -10.11
N ARG A 423 3.54 -10.53 -10.05
CA ARG A 423 3.99 -9.87 -8.82
C ARG A 423 2.96 -8.95 -8.19
N THR A 424 1.74 -8.90 -8.72
CA THR A 424 0.68 -8.04 -8.19
C THR A 424 0.30 -8.48 -6.79
N VAL A 425 0.50 -7.57 -5.82
CA VAL A 425 0.07 -7.74 -4.42
C VAL A 425 -1.41 -8.09 -4.39
N GLY A 426 -1.80 -9.03 -3.53
CA GLY A 426 -3.20 -9.45 -3.38
C GLY A 426 -3.71 -10.45 -4.42
N ASN A 427 -2.85 -10.99 -5.31
CA ASN A 427 -3.22 -12.11 -6.20
C ASN A 427 -3.15 -13.49 -5.54
N VAL A 428 -2.48 -13.58 -4.40
CA VAL A 428 -2.54 -14.75 -3.50
C VAL A 428 -3.17 -14.28 -2.18
N PRO A 429 -3.87 -15.16 -1.45
CA PRO A 429 -4.62 -14.76 -0.26
C PRO A 429 -3.72 -14.71 0.99
N PHE A 430 -2.43 -14.42 0.85
CA PHE A 430 -1.46 -14.48 1.95
C PHE A 430 -0.67 -13.18 2.03
N THR A 431 -0.45 -12.69 3.24
CA THR A 431 0.38 -11.50 3.50
C THR A 431 0.99 -11.53 4.90
N PHE A 432 2.06 -10.77 5.10
CA PHE A 432 2.63 -10.53 6.42
C PHE A 432 2.21 -9.19 7.01
N ASP A 433 2.23 -9.09 8.33
CA ASP A 433 2.23 -7.81 9.02
C ASP A 433 3.38 -6.90 8.54
N PRO A 434 3.14 -5.59 8.40
CA PRO A 434 4.15 -4.66 7.91
C PRO A 434 5.28 -4.40 8.92
N THR A 435 5.12 -4.80 10.19
CA THR A 435 6.11 -4.58 11.25
C THR A 435 6.40 -5.88 12.00
N PRO A 436 7.64 -6.41 11.91
CA PRO A 436 8.02 -7.60 12.67
C PRO A 436 8.16 -7.29 14.17
N VAL A 437 7.77 -8.25 14.99
CA VAL A 437 8.03 -8.27 16.44
C VAL A 437 9.42 -8.86 16.69
N VAL A 438 10.21 -8.21 17.53
CA VAL A 438 11.55 -8.70 17.91
C VAL A 438 11.44 -9.45 19.23
N LYS A 439 11.78 -10.74 19.21
CA LYS A 439 11.83 -11.61 20.40
C LYS A 439 13.28 -12.01 20.71
N LYS A 440 13.55 -12.35 21.97
CA LYS A 440 14.79 -13.03 22.34
C LYS A 440 14.71 -14.49 21.92
N ALA A 441 15.78 -15.04 21.36
CA ALA A 441 15.86 -16.48 21.13
C ALA A 441 15.84 -17.24 22.46
N ALA A 442 15.31 -18.46 22.46
CA ALA A 442 15.22 -19.30 23.67
C ALA A 442 16.60 -19.61 24.29
N SER A 443 17.66 -19.60 23.48
CA SER A 443 19.03 -19.84 23.93
C SER A 443 20.00 -18.82 23.32
N GLY A 444 20.69 -18.08 24.19
CA GLY A 444 21.81 -17.22 23.79
C GLY A 444 21.42 -15.80 23.35
N PRO A 445 22.38 -15.04 22.78
CA PRO A 445 22.22 -13.61 22.47
C PRO A 445 21.44 -13.33 21.19
N ASN A 446 20.98 -14.36 20.48
CA ASN A 446 20.34 -14.22 19.18
C ASN A 446 18.96 -13.57 19.31
N LYS A 447 18.55 -12.89 18.23
CA LYS A 447 17.24 -12.26 18.14
C LYS A 447 16.40 -12.96 17.09
N MET A 448 15.13 -13.14 17.39
CA MET A 448 14.12 -13.66 16.49
C MET A 448 13.29 -12.49 15.96
N TYR A 449 13.17 -12.39 14.64
CA TYR A 449 12.34 -11.39 13.97
C TYR A 449 11.11 -12.11 13.45
N CYS A 450 9.99 -11.89 14.12
CA CYS A 450 8.75 -12.63 13.93
C CYS A 450 7.74 -11.77 13.17
N LEU A 451 7.24 -12.30 12.06
CA LEU A 451 6.17 -11.73 11.25
C LEU A 451 4.95 -12.61 11.42
N THR A 452 3.76 -12.02 11.45
CA THR A 452 2.53 -12.81 11.45
C THR A 452 1.98 -12.89 10.03
N LEU A 453 1.82 -14.13 9.55
CA LEU A 453 1.22 -14.49 8.28
C LEU A 453 -0.30 -14.57 8.46
N TYR A 454 -1.06 -13.77 7.73
CA TYR A 454 -2.51 -13.85 7.70
C TYR A 454 -3.02 -14.12 6.30
N THR A 455 -4.31 -14.40 6.22
CA THR A 455 -5.04 -14.47 4.97
C THR A 455 -5.86 -13.23 4.74
N THR A 456 -5.94 -12.82 3.48
CA THR A 456 -6.74 -11.68 3.02
C THR A 456 -7.49 -12.08 1.76
N ASP A 457 -8.63 -11.45 1.51
CA ASP A 457 -9.32 -11.61 0.24
C ASP A 457 -8.42 -11.15 -0.92
N CYS A 458 -8.43 -11.94 -2.00
CA CYS A 458 -7.70 -11.57 -3.20
C CYS A 458 -8.38 -10.39 -3.89
N ILE A 459 -7.59 -9.54 -4.55
CA ILE A 459 -8.10 -8.42 -5.35
C ILE A 459 -9.08 -8.92 -6.44
N ASP A 460 -8.77 -10.08 -7.02
CA ASP A 460 -9.63 -10.79 -7.94
C ASP A 460 -9.83 -12.23 -7.45
N PRO A 461 -11.01 -12.55 -6.88
CA PRO A 461 -11.34 -13.90 -6.44
C PRO A 461 -11.33 -14.94 -7.57
N SER A 462 -11.49 -14.52 -8.83
CA SER A 462 -11.47 -15.41 -10.00
C SER A 462 -10.05 -15.75 -10.47
N ASN A 463 -9.04 -15.05 -9.95
CA ASN A 463 -7.65 -15.33 -10.27
C ASN A 463 -7.29 -16.75 -9.79
N LYS A 464 -6.73 -17.57 -10.69
CA LYS A 464 -6.33 -18.96 -10.39
C LYS A 464 -5.39 -19.08 -9.18
N CYS A 465 -4.66 -18.03 -8.84
CA CYS A 465 -3.73 -18.00 -7.71
C CYS A 465 -4.43 -17.76 -6.37
N CYS A 466 -5.66 -17.26 -6.38
CA CYS A 466 -6.42 -16.96 -5.16
C CYS A 466 -6.78 -18.22 -4.37
N ALA A 467 -7.14 -19.29 -5.09
CA ALA A 467 -7.48 -20.58 -4.48
C ALA A 467 -6.25 -21.47 -4.22
N GLN A 468 -5.04 -21.03 -4.59
CA GLN A 468 -3.83 -21.85 -4.48
C GLN A 468 -3.20 -21.79 -3.09
N ARG A 469 -2.44 -22.84 -2.80
CA ARG A 469 -1.67 -22.96 -1.56
C ARG A 469 -0.42 -22.08 -1.61
N LEU A 470 0.02 -21.62 -0.43
CA LEU A 470 1.32 -20.98 -0.26
C LEU A 470 2.41 -22.05 -0.37
N SER A 471 3.16 -22.04 -1.47
CA SER A 471 4.23 -23.00 -1.75
C SER A 471 5.49 -22.70 -0.95
N LYS A 472 5.91 -21.44 -1.00
CA LYS A 472 7.14 -20.93 -0.38
C LYS A 472 7.05 -19.42 -0.18
N VAL A 473 7.91 -18.92 0.69
CA VAL A 473 8.17 -17.49 0.81
C VAL A 473 9.65 -17.22 0.57
N GLU A 474 9.95 -16.17 -0.18
CA GLU A 474 11.31 -15.70 -0.45
C GLU A 474 11.52 -14.29 0.07
N TRP A 475 12.72 -13.98 0.55
CA TRP A 475 13.16 -12.65 0.95
C TRP A 475 14.36 -12.23 0.14
N TRP A 476 14.39 -10.95 -0.23
CA TRP A 476 15.56 -10.37 -0.85
C TRP A 476 16.57 -9.95 0.22
N SER A 477 17.56 -10.81 0.44
CA SER A 477 18.62 -10.65 1.43
C SER A 477 19.98 -10.43 0.77
N LYS A 478 20.99 -10.06 1.56
CA LYS A 478 22.36 -9.97 1.05
C LYS A 478 22.98 -11.37 1.06
N ASP A 479 23.68 -11.71 0.00
CA ASP A 479 24.32 -13.02 -0.14
C ASP A 479 25.34 -13.30 0.98
N ALA A 480 26.03 -12.25 1.45
CA ALA A 480 26.96 -12.31 2.59
C ALA A 480 26.30 -12.68 3.93
N CYS A 481 24.97 -12.64 4.02
CA CYS A 481 24.23 -12.95 5.25
C CYS A 481 23.85 -14.43 5.40
N ARG A 482 24.28 -15.32 4.49
CA ARG A 482 23.94 -16.75 4.51
C ARG A 482 24.19 -17.42 5.87
N SER A 483 25.36 -17.19 6.45
CA SER A 483 25.77 -17.72 7.75
C SER A 483 25.13 -17.01 8.95
N SER A 484 24.42 -15.90 8.70
CA SER A 484 23.76 -15.11 9.75
C SER A 484 22.42 -15.69 10.18
N VAL A 485 21.76 -16.47 9.32
CA VAL A 485 20.49 -17.15 9.66
C VAL A 485 20.80 -18.42 10.44
N LYS A 486 20.40 -18.46 11.70
CA LYS A 486 20.61 -19.62 12.57
C LYS A 486 19.52 -20.68 12.37
N ALA A 487 18.27 -20.24 12.33
CA ALA A 487 17.09 -21.09 12.18
C ALA A 487 15.87 -20.26 11.76
N VAL A 488 14.84 -20.93 11.29
CA VAL A 488 13.52 -20.35 11.03
C VAL A 488 12.48 -21.18 11.76
N TYR A 489 11.44 -20.52 12.26
CA TYR A 489 10.38 -21.15 13.00
C TYR A 489 9.02 -20.74 12.44
N LEU A 490 8.09 -21.68 12.35
CA LEU A 490 6.68 -21.48 12.05
C LEU A 490 5.88 -21.94 13.28
N ASP A 491 5.19 -21.02 13.94
CA ASP A 491 4.52 -21.23 15.22
C ASP A 491 5.43 -21.88 16.28
N GLY A 492 6.68 -21.40 16.36
CA GLY A 492 7.69 -21.92 17.28
C GLY A 492 8.31 -23.27 16.89
N VAL A 493 7.80 -23.93 15.84
CA VAL A 493 8.39 -25.17 15.32
C VAL A 493 9.45 -24.83 14.29
N LYS A 494 10.67 -25.36 14.45
CA LYS A 494 11.75 -25.14 13.50
C LYS A 494 11.39 -25.73 12.12
N VAL A 495 11.51 -24.92 11.07
CA VAL A 495 11.25 -25.32 9.68
C VAL A 495 12.51 -25.21 8.84
N ASP A 496 12.50 -25.89 7.69
CA ASP A 496 13.59 -25.82 6.73
C ASP A 496 13.77 -24.40 6.18
N GLN A 497 15.03 -24.04 5.94
CA GLN A 497 15.41 -22.83 5.26
C GLN A 497 16.43 -23.11 4.16
N GLN A 498 16.33 -22.38 3.06
CA GLN A 498 17.22 -22.53 1.92
C GLN A 498 17.70 -21.18 1.42
N TRP A 499 18.76 -21.22 0.61
CA TRP A 499 19.26 -20.06 -0.13
C TRP A 499 19.21 -20.33 -1.62
N ALA A 500 18.92 -19.29 -2.38
CA ALA A 500 18.97 -19.25 -3.83
C ALA A 500 19.93 -18.13 -4.27
N PRO A 501 20.40 -18.15 -5.53
CA PRO A 501 21.31 -17.13 -6.06
C PRO A 501 20.80 -15.69 -5.85
N LYS A 502 21.73 -14.74 -5.97
CA LYS A 502 21.45 -13.29 -5.84
C LYS A 502 20.92 -12.90 -4.44
N GLY A 503 21.36 -13.61 -3.39
CA GLY A 503 20.99 -13.32 -2.01
C GLY A 503 19.52 -13.64 -1.68
N THR A 504 18.94 -14.66 -2.28
CA THR A 504 17.54 -15.01 -2.03
C THR A 504 17.45 -15.99 -0.87
N PHE A 505 16.91 -15.54 0.26
CA PHE A 505 16.61 -16.41 1.40
C PHE A 505 15.18 -16.95 1.26
N LYS A 506 14.92 -18.22 1.59
CA LYS A 506 13.57 -18.80 1.42
C LYS A 506 13.21 -19.84 2.46
N ILE A 507 11.92 -19.89 2.78
CA ILE A 507 11.28 -21.00 3.48
C ILE A 507 10.55 -21.82 2.41
N PRO A 508 11.10 -22.97 2.00
CA PRO A 508 10.48 -23.84 1.01
C PRO A 508 9.33 -24.65 1.63
N ALA A 509 8.55 -25.31 0.77
CA ALA A 509 7.65 -26.41 1.12
C ALA A 509 6.65 -26.09 2.26
N LEU A 510 6.14 -24.87 2.31
CA LEU A 510 5.11 -24.50 3.29
C LEU A 510 3.79 -25.24 3.04
N ASN A 511 3.45 -25.43 1.76
CA ASN A 511 2.27 -26.15 1.28
C ASN A 511 0.99 -25.82 2.08
N MET A 512 0.71 -24.54 2.32
CA MET A 512 -0.32 -24.10 3.25
C MET A 512 -1.56 -23.60 2.51
N ALA A 513 -2.76 -24.11 2.83
CA ALA A 513 -4.00 -23.55 2.31
C ALA A 513 -4.41 -22.30 3.08
N ALA A 514 -5.09 -21.36 2.43
CA ALA A 514 -5.62 -20.17 3.11
C ALA A 514 -6.54 -20.54 4.27
N ALA A 515 -7.41 -21.53 4.08
CA ALA A 515 -8.30 -22.04 5.13
C ALA A 515 -7.58 -22.68 6.34
N SER A 516 -6.29 -23.04 6.20
CA SER A 516 -5.49 -23.58 7.31
C SER A 516 -4.79 -22.51 8.15
N VAL A 517 -4.83 -21.24 7.72
CA VAL A 517 -4.30 -20.11 8.50
C VAL A 517 -5.40 -19.64 9.46
N PRO A 518 -5.19 -19.72 10.78
CA PRO A 518 -6.16 -19.21 11.75
C PRO A 518 -6.31 -17.70 11.61
N SER A 519 -7.44 -17.15 12.08
CA SER A 519 -7.69 -15.69 12.05
C SER A 519 -6.65 -14.89 12.84
N ALA A 520 -6.06 -15.49 13.88
CA ALA A 520 -4.94 -14.90 14.63
C ALA A 520 -3.61 -14.89 13.85
N GLY A 521 -3.57 -15.52 12.67
CA GLY A 521 -2.39 -15.69 11.83
C GLY A 521 -1.43 -16.78 12.32
N ARG A 522 -0.42 -17.08 11.50
CA ARG A 522 0.70 -17.98 11.80
C ARG A 522 1.95 -17.16 12.04
N GLU A 523 2.70 -17.43 13.08
CA GLU A 523 3.95 -16.71 13.37
C GLU A 523 5.12 -17.32 12.58
N VAL A 524 5.84 -16.49 11.82
CA VAL A 524 7.06 -16.85 11.09
C VAL A 524 8.23 -16.07 11.67
N CYS A 525 9.15 -16.75 12.35
CA CYS A 525 10.31 -16.13 12.99
C CYS A 525 11.62 -16.50 12.29
N ILE A 526 12.42 -15.48 11.95
CA ILE A 526 13.81 -15.66 11.47
C ILE A 526 14.76 -15.37 12.63
N GLU A 527 15.54 -16.36 13.04
CA GLU A 527 16.58 -16.18 14.07
C GLU A 527 17.91 -15.76 13.44
N LEU A 528 18.38 -14.57 13.79
CA LEU A 528 19.66 -14.04 13.32
C LEU A 528 20.73 -14.13 14.41
N ASN A 529 21.90 -14.62 14.03
CA ASN A 529 23.05 -14.74 14.91
C ASN A 529 23.60 -13.36 15.27
N ALA A 530 23.61 -13.03 16.56
CA ALA A 530 24.01 -11.72 17.05
C ALA A 530 25.49 -11.35 16.79
N LYS A 531 26.36 -12.35 16.57
CA LYS A 531 27.79 -12.17 16.29
C LYS A 531 28.16 -12.32 14.80
N SER A 532 27.16 -12.45 13.94
CA SER A 532 27.38 -12.66 12.50
C SER A 532 27.49 -11.34 11.72
N THR A 533 27.77 -11.44 10.43
CA THR A 533 27.78 -10.32 9.48
C THR A 533 26.46 -9.56 9.43
N CYS A 534 25.33 -10.24 9.70
CA CYS A 534 24.00 -9.66 9.59
C CYS A 534 23.12 -9.98 10.82
N PRO A 535 23.37 -9.35 11.98
CA PRO A 535 22.65 -9.66 13.23
C PRO A 535 21.24 -9.05 13.32
N THR A 536 20.86 -8.21 12.34
CA THR A 536 19.57 -7.52 12.27
C THR A 536 18.94 -7.61 10.89
N LEU A 537 17.61 -7.41 10.80
CA LEU A 537 16.92 -7.30 9.51
C LEU A 537 17.48 -6.17 8.64
N GLN A 538 17.89 -5.06 9.26
CA GLN A 538 18.54 -3.94 8.57
C GLN A 538 19.90 -4.33 7.97
N SER A 539 20.68 -5.19 8.61
CA SER A 539 21.90 -5.72 8.00
C SER A 539 21.62 -6.84 6.99
N PHE A 540 20.56 -7.63 7.22
CA PHE A 540 20.19 -8.84 6.48
C PHE A 540 19.59 -8.58 5.10
N CYS A 541 18.65 -7.63 4.98
CA CYS A 541 17.90 -7.38 3.75
C CYS A 541 18.72 -6.59 2.70
N ALA A 542 18.60 -6.95 1.42
CA ALA A 542 19.43 -6.41 0.34
C ALA A 542 19.27 -4.89 0.12
N ARG A 543 18.06 -4.36 0.32
CA ARG A 543 17.71 -2.93 0.14
C ARG A 543 17.25 -2.26 1.44
N SER A 544 17.80 -2.69 2.56
CA SER A 544 17.49 -2.17 3.89
C SER A 544 17.89 -0.71 4.15
N ALA A 545 18.65 -0.07 3.24
CA ALA A 545 18.96 1.36 3.31
C ALA A 545 17.68 2.24 3.30
N GLN A 546 16.56 1.69 2.83
CA GLN A 546 15.23 2.32 2.85
C GLN A 546 14.39 1.91 4.07
N GLY A 547 14.96 1.19 5.05
CA GLY A 547 14.26 0.69 6.23
C GLY A 547 13.26 -0.43 5.96
N ARG A 548 13.35 -1.11 4.80
CA ARG A 548 12.41 -2.16 4.37
C ARG A 548 13.11 -3.45 3.96
N CYS A 549 12.41 -4.56 4.18
CA CYS A 549 12.73 -5.89 3.68
C CYS A 549 11.68 -6.30 2.66
N TYR A 550 12.12 -6.82 1.52
CA TYR A 550 11.25 -7.25 0.43
C TYR A 550 11.03 -8.76 0.53
N TYR A 551 9.80 -9.20 0.36
CA TYR A 551 9.44 -10.61 0.33
C TYR A 551 8.46 -10.93 -0.80
N ALA A 552 8.48 -12.17 -1.27
CA ALA A 552 7.56 -12.68 -2.27
C ALA A 552 6.93 -13.99 -1.80
N MET A 553 5.61 -14.10 -1.92
CA MET A 553 4.84 -15.30 -1.55
C MET A 553 4.40 -16.05 -2.80
N PHE A 554 4.74 -17.33 -2.92
CA PHE A 554 4.55 -18.07 -4.15
C PHE A 554 3.32 -18.97 -4.10
N SER A 555 2.54 -18.94 -5.16
CA SER A 555 1.50 -19.94 -5.43
C SER A 555 2.10 -21.32 -5.67
N GLU A 556 1.28 -22.37 -5.56
CA GLU A 556 1.67 -23.77 -5.75
C GLU A 556 2.27 -24.02 -7.14
N ASP A 557 1.66 -23.44 -8.18
CA ASP A 557 2.14 -23.51 -9.56
C ASP A 557 3.29 -22.53 -9.85
N LYS A 558 3.69 -21.71 -8.87
CA LYS A 558 4.74 -20.67 -8.94
C LYS A 558 4.49 -19.59 -9.99
N THR A 559 3.28 -19.50 -10.54
CA THR A 559 2.94 -18.48 -11.54
C THR A 559 2.56 -17.15 -10.92
N CYS A 560 2.24 -17.11 -9.63
CA CYS A 560 2.06 -15.89 -8.85
C CYS A 560 3.10 -15.78 -7.74
N CYS A 561 3.59 -14.56 -7.55
CA CYS A 561 4.64 -14.21 -6.60
C CYS A 561 4.52 -12.74 -6.15
N PRO A 562 3.38 -12.32 -5.57
CA PRO A 562 3.20 -10.96 -5.08
C PRO A 562 4.41 -10.48 -4.29
N LEU A 563 4.95 -9.33 -4.69
CA LEU A 563 6.11 -8.71 -4.06
C LEU A 563 5.65 -7.61 -3.12
N ASP A 564 5.96 -7.76 -1.83
CA ASP A 564 5.59 -6.79 -0.80
C ASP A 564 6.76 -6.54 0.18
N THR A 565 6.54 -5.69 1.18
CA THR A 565 7.57 -5.23 2.11
C THR A 565 7.10 -5.13 3.55
N PHE A 566 8.04 -5.31 4.49
CA PHE A 566 7.87 -4.99 5.90
C PHE A 566 9.08 -4.18 6.42
N VAL A 567 8.94 -3.58 7.60
CA VAL A 567 9.98 -2.75 8.21
C VAL A 567 11.19 -3.58 8.62
N ALA A 568 12.38 -3.15 8.20
CA ALA A 568 13.65 -3.73 8.61
C ALA A 568 14.08 -3.17 9.98
N VAL A 569 13.52 -3.70 11.06
CA VAL A 569 13.82 -3.24 12.42
C VAL A 569 15.27 -3.53 12.84
N SER A 570 15.91 -2.58 13.53
CA SER A 570 17.30 -2.65 14.01
C SER A 570 17.46 -3.42 15.33
N GLY A 571 16.36 -3.90 15.91
CA GLY A 571 16.37 -4.66 17.16
C GLY A 571 16.67 -3.85 18.43
N ARG A 572 16.62 -2.51 18.38
CA ARG A 572 16.60 -1.63 19.56
C ARG A 572 15.16 -1.16 19.82
N ARG A 573 14.40 -1.92 20.62
CA ARG A 573 13.28 -1.42 21.41
C ARG A 573 13.33 -2.12 22.75
#